data_AF-A0A3S1SGM0-F1
#
_entry.id   AF-A0A3S1SGM0-F1
#
_cell.length_a   1.000
_cell.length_b   1.000
_cell.length_c   1.000
_cell.angle_alpha   90.00
_cell.angle_beta   90.00
_cell.angle_gamma   90.00
#
_symmetry.space_group_name_H-M   'P 1'
#
loop_
_entity.id
_entity.type
_entity.pdbx_description
1 polymer ?
#
loop_
_entity_poly.entity_id
_entity_poly.type
_entity_poly.pdbx_seq_one_letter_code
_entity_poly.pdbx_strand_id
1 'polypeptide(L)'
;MTAPRKPAAFRIEPEAPPRQAAPEPRNIQADTQRKPRAMKTHVAMVIPAKVDVFDEPDIIAAEPPPAVAPRKRSLLGSIFFGAFGVLVSLAVGLWTDQLIRDLFARAEWLGWLAAGMAAIAVLALVVILIREFLAIARLAEVEKLQKRALDAIARDDPKAARSVVDELSAFVSAKPETAAGRRALAELRGEIIDGGNLVRLAEAEILGPLDARAKVMILEAAKRVSLVTAVSPRALVDVAYV
;
A
#
# COMPACT_ATOMS: atom_id res chain seq x y z
N MET A 1 -15.77 -40.04 51.59
CA MET A 1 -14.39 -39.65 51.26
C MET A 1 -13.83 -40.62 50.23
N THR A 2 -12.96 -40.13 49.35
CA THR A 2 -12.30 -40.86 48.26
C THR A 2 -11.32 -41.93 48.75
N ALA A 3 -11.19 -43.04 48.02
CA ALA A 3 -9.92 -43.76 47.86
C ALA A 3 -9.89 -44.51 46.50
N PRO A 4 -8.76 -44.58 45.79
CA PRO A 4 -8.71 -45.02 44.39
C PRO A 4 -8.37 -46.52 44.24
N ARG A 5 -8.65 -47.09 43.06
CA ARG A 5 -8.06 -48.38 42.63
C ARG A 5 -7.23 -48.23 41.35
N LYS A 6 -5.94 -48.48 41.50
CA LYS A 6 -4.92 -48.88 40.52
C LYS A 6 -4.13 -50.02 41.19
N PRO A 7 -3.26 -50.77 40.48
CA PRO A 7 -3.24 -51.16 39.07
C PRO A 7 -3.22 -52.71 38.94
N ALA A 8 -3.01 -53.24 37.74
CA ALA A 8 -2.19 -54.44 37.53
C ALA A 8 -1.75 -54.51 36.07
N ALA A 9 -0.45 -54.72 35.83
CA ALA A 9 0.09 -55.08 34.53
C ALA A 9 0.98 -56.31 34.73
N PHE A 10 0.72 -57.35 33.94
CA PHE A 10 1.57 -58.54 33.84
C PHE A 10 1.81 -58.81 32.35
N ARG A 11 2.99 -59.34 32.03
CA ARG A 11 3.44 -59.52 30.65
C ARG A 11 4.19 -60.85 30.53
N ILE A 12 4.09 -61.43 29.32
CA ILE A 12 4.93 -62.48 28.71
C ILE A 12 4.95 -63.86 29.41
N GLU A 13 5.13 -65.01 28.72
CA GLU A 13 5.42 -65.33 27.30
C GLU A 13 4.46 -66.46 26.81
N PRO A 14 4.27 -66.69 25.50
CA PRO A 14 3.68 -67.93 24.97
C PRO A 14 4.71 -68.87 24.29
N GLU A 15 4.64 -70.16 24.65
CA GLU A 15 5.49 -71.27 24.16
C GLU A 15 4.84 -72.03 22.96
N ALA A 16 5.53 -73.04 22.41
CA ALA A 16 5.41 -73.49 21.02
C ALA A 16 4.57 -74.81 20.77
N PRO A 17 4.86 -75.70 19.78
CA PRO A 17 3.90 -75.98 18.69
C PRO A 17 3.49 -77.47 18.53
N PRO A 18 2.67 -77.81 17.50
CA PRO A 18 2.90 -79.07 16.76
C PRO A 18 2.77 -78.95 15.22
N ARG A 19 3.09 -80.06 14.52
CA ARG A 19 3.44 -80.14 13.08
C ARG A 19 2.72 -81.31 12.37
N GLN A 20 2.40 -81.14 11.07
CA GLN A 20 2.29 -82.13 9.95
C GLN A 20 1.08 -81.78 9.03
N ALA A 21 1.04 -81.99 7.71
CA ALA A 21 2.01 -82.32 6.63
C ALA A 21 1.24 -82.25 5.27
N ALA A 22 1.77 -82.10 4.05
CA ALA A 22 3.08 -81.78 3.45
C ALA A 22 2.83 -81.14 2.05
N PRO A 23 3.85 -80.56 1.37
CA PRO A 23 4.11 -81.06 -0.01
C PRO A 23 5.58 -81.03 -0.46
N GLU A 24 5.90 -81.84 -1.48
CA GLU A 24 7.12 -81.81 -2.32
C GLU A 24 6.74 -82.30 -3.74
N PRO A 25 7.54 -82.05 -4.81
CA PRO A 25 8.75 -81.22 -4.93
C PRO A 25 8.80 -80.30 -6.19
N ARG A 26 9.92 -79.57 -6.34
CA ARG A 26 10.48 -79.00 -7.61
C ARG A 26 9.72 -77.80 -8.24
N ASN A 27 10.37 -76.80 -8.84
CA ASN A 27 11.78 -76.62 -9.18
C ASN A 27 12.20 -75.14 -9.04
N ILE A 28 13.44 -74.86 -8.65
CA ILE A 28 13.97 -73.49 -8.58
C ILE A 28 14.65 -73.15 -9.91
N GLN A 29 14.17 -72.12 -10.60
CA GLN A 29 14.99 -71.36 -11.54
C GLN A 29 14.85 -69.88 -11.21
N ALA A 30 16.00 -69.21 -11.06
CA ALA A 30 16.05 -67.80 -10.73
C ALA A 30 15.72 -66.97 -11.97
N ASP A 31 14.88 -65.95 -11.81
CA ASP A 31 14.93 -64.79 -12.71
C ASP A 31 14.91 -63.47 -11.93
N THR A 32 15.86 -62.65 -12.33
CA THR A 32 16.29 -61.31 -11.95
C THR A 32 15.39 -60.43 -11.06
N GLN A 33 16.04 -59.91 -10.01
CA GLN A 33 15.63 -58.75 -9.21
C GLN A 33 15.30 -57.55 -10.13
N ARG A 34 14.01 -57.19 -10.25
CA ARG A 34 13.57 -56.04 -11.07
C ARG A 34 14.14 -54.73 -10.54
N LYS A 35 15.02 -54.09 -11.32
CA LYS A 35 15.47 -52.71 -11.07
C LYS A 35 14.33 -51.71 -11.32
N PRO A 36 14.22 -50.63 -10.52
CA PRO A 36 13.18 -49.62 -10.70
C PRO A 36 13.37 -48.85 -12.02
N ARG A 37 12.28 -48.60 -12.75
CA ARG A 37 12.25 -47.70 -13.91
C ARG A 37 11.86 -46.30 -13.46
N ALA A 38 12.67 -45.31 -13.81
CA ALA A 38 12.26 -43.91 -13.71
C ALA A 38 11.15 -43.62 -14.71
N MET A 39 10.06 -42.97 -14.26
CA MET A 39 9.09 -42.39 -15.17
C MET A 39 9.72 -41.19 -15.88
N LYS A 40 9.60 -41.12 -17.21
CA LYS A 40 9.97 -39.92 -17.94
C LYS A 40 8.90 -38.86 -17.69
N THR A 41 9.26 -37.79 -16.98
CA THR A 41 8.45 -36.58 -16.95
C THR A 41 8.27 -36.11 -18.39
N HIS A 42 7.03 -36.13 -18.90
CA HIS A 42 6.71 -35.35 -20.08
C HIS A 42 6.93 -33.89 -19.69
N VAL A 43 8.01 -33.30 -20.19
CA VAL A 43 8.25 -31.86 -20.08
C VAL A 43 7.06 -31.20 -20.77
N ALA A 44 6.16 -30.63 -19.97
CA ALA A 44 5.15 -29.72 -20.47
C ALA A 44 5.93 -28.57 -21.11
N MET A 45 5.95 -28.55 -22.45
CA MET A 45 6.63 -27.51 -23.19
C MET A 45 5.85 -26.23 -23.00
N VAL A 46 6.20 -25.49 -21.95
CA VAL A 46 5.81 -24.10 -21.80
C VAL A 46 6.40 -23.39 -23.00
N ILE A 47 5.55 -23.10 -23.98
CA ILE A 47 5.87 -22.20 -25.07
C ILE A 47 5.77 -20.80 -24.44
N PRO A 48 6.89 -20.11 -24.15
CA PRO A 48 6.80 -18.73 -23.70
C PRO A 48 6.09 -17.94 -24.80
N ALA A 49 5.17 -17.05 -24.42
CA ALA A 49 4.59 -16.12 -25.37
C ALA A 49 5.74 -15.31 -26.00
N LYS A 50 5.70 -15.12 -27.32
CA LYS A 50 6.82 -14.51 -28.08
C LYS A 50 7.04 -13.03 -27.76
N VAL A 51 6.19 -12.46 -26.91
CA VAL A 51 6.31 -11.15 -26.26
C VAL A 51 5.95 -11.38 -24.80
N ASP A 52 6.92 -11.24 -23.90
CA ASP A 52 6.68 -11.11 -22.47
C ASP A 52 6.66 -9.61 -22.14
N VAL A 53 5.49 -9.11 -21.76
CA VAL A 53 5.25 -7.68 -21.46
C VAL A 53 6.03 -7.22 -20.21
N PHE A 54 6.57 -8.16 -19.42
CA PHE A 54 7.40 -7.85 -18.25
C PHE A 54 8.91 -7.91 -18.54
N ASP A 55 9.32 -8.40 -19.72
CA ASP A 55 10.71 -8.64 -20.11
C ASP A 55 11.19 -7.66 -21.22
N GLU A 56 10.37 -6.65 -21.57
CA GLU A 56 10.79 -5.52 -22.41
C GLU A 56 11.70 -4.57 -21.60
N PRO A 57 13.00 -4.42 -21.97
CA PRO A 57 13.92 -3.52 -21.26
C PRO A 57 13.62 -2.04 -21.47
N ASP A 58 12.72 -1.69 -22.40
CA ASP A 58 12.44 -0.31 -22.82
C ASP A 58 11.72 0.54 -21.76
N ILE A 59 11.10 -0.06 -20.74
CA ILE A 59 10.53 0.70 -19.61
C ILE A 59 11.66 1.41 -18.80
N ILE A 60 12.88 0.87 -18.82
CA ILE A 60 14.05 1.47 -18.16
C ILE A 60 14.74 2.51 -19.07
N ALA A 61 14.58 2.40 -20.39
CA ALA A 61 15.17 3.30 -21.38
C ALA A 61 14.28 4.51 -21.75
N ALA A 62 13.06 4.58 -21.22
CA ALA A 62 12.24 5.78 -21.28
C ALA A 62 12.92 6.93 -20.52
N GLU A 63 13.65 7.79 -21.25
CA GLU A 63 14.22 9.03 -20.73
C GLU A 63 13.13 9.77 -19.95
N PRO A 64 13.34 10.08 -18.65
CA PRO A 64 12.30 10.62 -17.81
C PRO A 64 11.78 11.91 -18.46
N PRO A 65 10.44 12.07 -18.61
CA PRO A 65 9.88 13.17 -19.38
C PRO A 65 10.45 14.49 -18.85
N PRO A 66 10.98 15.36 -19.73
CA PRO A 66 11.83 16.47 -19.34
C PRO A 66 11.15 17.29 -18.26
N ALA A 67 11.85 17.48 -17.13
CA ALA A 67 11.28 17.99 -15.90
C ALA A 67 10.39 19.22 -16.18
N VAL A 68 9.07 19.04 -16.03
CA VAL A 68 8.09 20.01 -16.51
C VAL A 68 8.39 21.36 -15.87
N ALA A 69 8.84 22.31 -16.69
CA ALA A 69 9.32 23.61 -16.22
C ALA A 69 8.26 24.22 -15.29
N PRO A 70 8.64 24.72 -14.09
CA PRO A 70 7.69 25.07 -13.05
C PRO A 70 6.70 26.11 -13.58
N ARG A 71 5.45 25.67 -13.81
CA ARG A 71 4.40 26.49 -14.41
C ARG A 71 4.23 27.76 -13.57
N LYS A 72 4.65 28.90 -14.11
CA LYS A 72 4.45 30.21 -13.49
C LYS A 72 2.94 30.39 -13.29
N ARG A 73 2.52 30.38 -12.02
CA ARG A 73 1.11 30.58 -11.64
C ARG A 73 0.69 31.96 -12.14
N SER A 74 -0.28 32.02 -13.07
CA SER A 74 -0.75 33.29 -13.60
C SER A 74 -1.43 34.09 -12.49
N LEU A 75 -0.86 35.26 -12.15
CA LEU A 75 -1.44 36.15 -11.14
C LEU A 75 -2.87 36.57 -11.53
N LEU A 76 -3.08 36.88 -12.81
CA LEU A 76 -4.40 37.18 -13.39
C LEU A 76 -5.38 36.01 -13.21
N GLY A 77 -4.93 34.77 -13.44
CA GLY A 77 -5.74 33.57 -13.20
C GLY A 77 -6.10 33.39 -11.72
N SER A 78 -5.13 33.58 -10.82
CA SER A 78 -5.37 33.49 -9.37
C SER A 78 -6.34 34.57 -8.87
N ILE A 79 -6.26 35.79 -9.40
CA ILE A 79 -7.18 36.89 -9.08
C ILE A 79 -8.58 36.59 -9.63
N PHE A 80 -8.69 36.14 -10.88
CA PHE A 80 -9.97 35.78 -11.50
C PHE A 80 -10.68 34.66 -10.72
N PHE A 81 -10.01 33.54 -10.47
CA PHE A 81 -10.62 32.42 -9.72
C PHE A 81 -10.90 32.78 -8.27
N GLY A 82 -10.09 33.64 -7.64
CA GLY A 82 -10.39 34.18 -6.30
C GLY A 82 -11.66 35.03 -6.29
N ALA A 83 -11.77 36.01 -7.18
CA ALA A 83 -12.94 36.88 -7.29
C ALA A 83 -14.21 36.12 -7.71
N PHE A 84 -14.09 35.20 -8.67
CA PHE A 84 -15.19 34.33 -9.09
C PHE A 84 -15.64 33.39 -7.96
N GLY A 85 -14.71 32.82 -7.21
CA GLY A 85 -15.01 32.01 -6.02
C GLY A 85 -15.79 32.81 -4.96
N VAL A 86 -15.35 34.03 -4.65
CA VAL A 86 -16.07 34.94 -3.72
C VAL A 86 -17.48 35.27 -4.23
N LEU A 87 -17.64 35.55 -5.53
CA LEU A 87 -18.95 35.83 -6.12
C LEU A 87 -19.89 34.62 -6.02
N VAL A 88 -19.41 33.41 -6.33
CA VAL A 88 -20.18 32.16 -6.21
C VAL A 88 -20.53 31.88 -4.74
N SER A 89 -19.60 32.05 -3.81
CA SER A 89 -19.88 31.90 -2.37
C SER A 89 -20.95 32.89 -1.88
N LEU A 90 -20.91 34.14 -2.35
CA LEU A 90 -21.92 35.14 -1.99
C LEU A 90 -23.30 34.80 -2.57
N ALA A 91 -23.37 34.33 -3.82
CA ALA A 91 -24.60 33.89 -4.46
C ALA A 91 -25.24 32.68 -3.74
N VAL A 92 -24.44 31.66 -3.42
CA VAL A 92 -24.90 30.49 -2.65
C VAL A 92 -25.31 30.90 -1.23
N GLY A 93 -24.59 31.83 -0.60
CA GLY A 93 -24.93 32.36 0.72
C GLY A 93 -26.28 33.07 0.73
N LEU A 94 -26.50 34.00 -0.20
CA LEU A 94 -27.78 34.72 -0.36
C LEU A 94 -28.94 33.79 -0.71
N TRP A 95 -28.72 32.79 -1.57
CA TRP A 95 -29.74 31.78 -1.89
C TRP A 95 -30.11 30.92 -0.67
N THR A 96 -29.11 30.48 0.09
CA THR A 96 -29.32 29.72 1.34
C THR A 96 -30.08 30.53 2.38
N ASP A 97 -29.70 31.80 2.52
CA ASP A 97 -30.32 32.76 3.43
C ASP A 97 -31.79 33.04 3.06
N GLN A 98 -32.09 33.28 1.77
CA GLN A 98 -33.45 33.40 1.25
C GLN A 98 -34.27 32.12 1.51
N LEU A 99 -33.71 30.94 1.23
CA LEU A 99 -34.36 29.66 1.49
C LEU A 99 -34.73 29.49 2.98
N ILE A 100 -33.84 29.86 3.90
CA ILE A 100 -34.13 29.82 5.35
C ILE A 100 -35.29 30.76 5.71
N ARG A 101 -35.29 32.00 5.18
CA ARG A 101 -36.38 32.97 5.41
C ARG A 101 -37.72 32.47 4.86
N ASP A 102 -37.74 31.91 3.65
CA ASP A 102 -38.92 31.33 3.01
C ASP A 102 -39.47 30.14 3.79
N LEU A 103 -38.60 29.35 4.43
CA LEU A 103 -38.99 28.24 5.30
C LEU A 103 -39.61 28.75 6.61
N PHE A 104 -38.99 29.74 7.27
CA PHE A 104 -39.58 30.40 8.45
C PHE A 104 -40.96 31.01 8.16
N ALA A 105 -41.13 31.65 6.99
CA ALA A 105 -42.40 32.25 6.58
C ALA A 105 -43.53 31.21 6.33
N ARG A 106 -43.17 29.95 6.03
CA ARG A 106 -44.13 28.85 5.84
C ARG A 106 -44.46 28.13 7.14
N ALA A 107 -43.44 27.80 7.94
CA ALA A 107 -43.60 27.18 9.25
C ALA A 107 -42.32 27.35 10.08
N GLU A 108 -42.44 27.84 11.31
CA GLU A 108 -41.31 28.18 12.17
C GLU A 108 -40.34 27.00 12.41
N TRP A 109 -40.87 25.78 12.60
CA TRP A 109 -40.06 24.58 12.80
C TRP A 109 -39.21 24.19 11.58
N LEU A 110 -39.66 24.52 10.37
CA LEU A 110 -38.93 24.30 9.12
C LEU A 110 -37.73 25.25 9.02
N GLY A 111 -37.91 26.49 9.45
CA GLY A 111 -36.82 27.47 9.52
C GLY A 111 -35.73 27.07 10.51
N TRP A 112 -36.09 26.62 11.71
CA TRP A 112 -35.13 26.08 12.68
C TRP A 112 -34.37 24.86 12.17
N LEU A 113 -35.06 23.93 11.49
CA LEU A 113 -34.42 22.77 10.86
C LEU A 113 -33.41 23.21 9.77
N ALA A 114 -33.79 24.14 8.90
CA ALA A 114 -32.92 24.64 7.83
C ALA A 114 -31.70 25.40 8.38
N ALA A 115 -31.89 26.25 9.39
CA ALA A 115 -30.80 26.95 10.08
C ALA A 115 -29.83 25.97 10.76
N GLY A 116 -30.34 24.93 11.43
CA GLY A 116 -29.53 23.87 12.02
C GLY A 116 -28.72 23.09 10.98
N MET A 117 -29.35 22.70 9.86
CA MET A 117 -28.66 22.01 8.76
C MET A 117 -27.59 22.90 8.09
N ALA A 118 -27.87 24.20 7.90
CA ALA A 118 -26.88 25.14 7.39
C ALA A 118 -25.67 25.30 8.33
N ALA A 119 -25.90 25.38 9.64
CA ALA A 119 -24.82 25.45 10.63
C ALA A 119 -23.95 24.17 10.63
N ILE A 120 -24.57 22.99 10.55
CA ILE A 120 -23.86 21.70 10.42
C ILE A 120 -23.06 21.65 9.12
N ALA A 121 -23.62 22.09 7.99
CA ALA A 121 -22.94 22.11 6.70
C ALA A 121 -21.69 23.03 6.71
N VAL A 122 -21.80 24.22 7.30
CA VAL A 122 -20.67 25.15 7.46
C VAL A 122 -19.59 24.54 8.37
N LEU A 123 -19.97 23.94 9.50
CA LEU A 123 -19.02 23.30 10.42
C LEU A 123 -18.30 22.12 9.75
N ALA A 124 -19.02 21.28 9.02
CA ALA A 124 -18.45 20.17 8.26
C ALA A 124 -17.48 20.67 7.16
N LEU A 125 -17.84 21.73 6.44
CA LEU A 125 -16.98 22.35 5.44
C LEU A 125 -15.68 22.87 6.05
N VAL A 126 -15.75 23.56 7.21
CA VAL A 126 -14.55 24.04 7.93
C VAL A 126 -13.65 22.88 8.35
N VAL A 127 -14.20 21.79 8.88
CA VAL A 127 -13.42 20.59 9.26
C VAL A 127 -12.76 19.94 8.04
N ILE A 128 -13.46 19.83 6.92
CA ILE A 128 -12.90 19.30 5.66
C ILE A 128 -11.76 20.20 5.16
N LEU A 129 -11.95 21.53 5.13
CA LEU A 129 -10.94 22.48 4.70
C LEU A 129 -9.69 22.41 5.58
N ILE A 130 -9.83 22.41 6.91
CA ILE A 130 -8.69 22.28 7.84
C ILE A 130 -7.92 20.98 7.57
N ARG A 131 -8.63 19.86 7.42
CA ARG A 131 -8.01 18.55 7.11
C ARG A 131 -7.23 18.59 5.80
N GLU A 132 -7.77 19.23 4.76
CA GLU A 132 -7.13 19.32 3.46
C GLU A 132 -5.94 20.28 3.45
N PHE A 133 -6.03 21.44 4.11
CA PHE A 133 -4.89 22.35 4.28
C PHE A 133 -3.73 21.69 5.05
N LEU A 134 -4.02 20.87 6.06
CA LEU A 134 -2.99 20.07 6.76
C LEU A 134 -2.37 19.01 5.83
N ALA A 135 -3.16 18.37 4.97
CA ALA A 135 -2.65 17.42 3.98
C ALA A 135 -1.73 18.09 2.94
N ILE A 136 -2.12 19.26 2.43
CA ILE A 136 -1.35 20.06 1.47
C ILE A 136 -0.06 20.61 2.11
N ALA A 137 -0.13 21.11 3.36
CA ALA A 137 1.05 21.58 4.09
C ALA A 137 2.09 20.45 4.25
N ARG A 138 1.63 19.24 4.57
CA ARG A 138 2.48 18.05 4.69
C ARG A 138 3.16 17.67 3.36
N LEU A 139 2.50 17.86 2.22
CA LEU A 139 3.13 17.65 0.90
C LEU A 139 4.27 18.65 0.65
N ALA A 140 4.09 19.91 1.05
CA ALA A 140 5.13 20.95 0.92
C ALA A 140 6.34 20.67 1.84
N GLU A 141 6.13 20.12 3.03
CA GLU A 141 7.22 19.67 3.91
C GLU A 141 8.05 18.54 3.27
N VAL A 142 7.39 17.54 2.67
CA VAL A 142 8.06 16.44 1.96
C VAL A 142 8.89 16.97 0.78
N GLU A 143 8.36 17.89 -0.02
CA GLU A 143 9.09 18.52 -1.12
C GLU A 143 10.34 19.29 -0.63
N LYS A 144 10.22 20.02 0.50
CA LYS A 144 11.34 20.73 1.14
C LYS A 144 12.39 19.77 1.72
N LEU A 145 11.98 18.62 2.23
CA LEU A 145 12.89 17.58 2.72
C LEU A 145 13.64 16.91 1.56
N GLN A 146 12.92 16.51 0.51
CA GLN A 146 13.48 15.93 -0.71
C GLN A 146 14.53 16.85 -1.36
N LYS A 147 14.22 18.15 -1.51
CA LYS A 147 15.16 19.14 -2.08
C LYS A 147 16.44 19.27 -1.27
N ARG A 148 16.36 19.24 0.07
CA ARG A 148 17.54 19.28 0.94
C ARG A 148 18.31 17.96 0.97
N ALA A 149 17.64 16.81 0.86
CA ALA A 149 18.30 15.52 0.71
C ALA A 149 19.14 15.47 -0.57
N LEU A 150 18.58 15.92 -1.70
CA LEU A 150 19.28 15.98 -2.99
C LEU A 150 20.46 16.96 -2.96
N ASP A 151 20.31 18.14 -2.34
CA ASP A 151 21.41 19.11 -2.17
C ASP A 151 22.53 18.56 -1.27
N ALA A 152 22.18 17.87 -0.18
CA ALA A 152 23.15 17.23 0.72
C ALA A 152 23.91 16.09 0.03
N ILE A 153 23.25 15.28 -0.81
CA ILE A 153 23.90 14.25 -1.63
C ILE A 153 24.81 14.89 -2.68
N ALA A 154 24.34 15.93 -3.38
CA ALA A 154 25.11 16.59 -4.46
C ALA A 154 26.36 17.33 -3.95
N ARG A 155 26.36 17.78 -2.69
CA ARG A 155 27.47 18.47 -2.03
C ARG A 155 28.32 17.58 -1.12
N ASP A 156 27.86 16.34 -0.89
CA ASP A 156 28.35 15.39 0.10
C ASP A 156 28.60 16.01 1.50
N ASP A 157 27.71 16.93 1.92
CA ASP A 157 27.84 17.63 3.21
C ASP A 157 27.29 16.75 4.36
N PRO A 158 28.15 16.26 5.28
CA PRO A 158 27.72 15.38 6.36
C PRO A 158 26.87 16.09 7.41
N LYS A 159 27.01 17.41 7.56
CA LYS A 159 26.19 18.21 8.49
C LYS A 159 24.80 18.44 7.92
N ALA A 160 24.71 18.74 6.63
CA ALA A 160 23.42 18.82 5.93
C ALA A 160 22.69 17.47 5.95
N ALA A 161 23.40 16.37 5.61
CA ALA A 161 22.86 15.02 5.64
C ALA A 161 22.29 14.63 7.01
N ARG A 162 23.03 14.85 8.10
CA ARG A 162 22.55 14.60 9.47
C ARG A 162 21.27 15.37 9.79
N SER A 163 21.19 16.66 9.42
CA SER A 163 19.99 17.48 9.65
C SER A 163 18.75 16.97 8.89
N VAL A 164 18.93 16.50 7.65
CA VAL A 164 17.87 15.89 6.83
C VAL A 164 17.42 14.57 7.44
N VAL A 165 18.33 13.76 7.95
CA VAL A 165 18.05 12.44 8.55
C VAL A 165 17.35 12.55 9.91
N ASP A 166 17.73 13.51 10.74
CA ASP A 166 17.03 13.80 12.00
C ASP A 166 15.60 14.33 11.72
N GLU A 167 15.43 15.22 10.74
CA GLU A 167 14.10 15.74 10.33
C GLU A 167 13.21 14.65 9.72
N LEU A 168 13.78 13.75 8.89
CA LEU A 168 13.08 12.56 8.39
C LEU A 168 12.62 11.65 9.54
N SER A 169 13.52 11.38 10.50
CA SER A 169 13.24 10.55 11.68
C SER A 169 12.15 11.15 12.58
N ALA A 170 12.10 12.49 12.68
CA ALA A 170 11.03 13.20 13.37
C ALA A 170 9.71 13.14 12.58
N PHE A 171 9.73 13.36 11.26
CA PHE A 171 8.54 13.31 10.40
C PHE A 171 7.85 11.94 10.39
N VAL A 172 8.63 10.85 10.42
CA VAL A 172 8.09 9.48 10.49
C VAL A 172 7.83 8.98 11.92
N SER A 173 8.15 9.77 12.96
CA SER A 173 8.11 9.33 14.37
C SER A 173 6.74 8.79 14.81
N ALA A 174 5.66 9.38 14.32
CA ALA A 174 4.28 8.97 14.58
C ALA A 174 3.86 7.65 13.90
N LYS A 175 4.70 7.08 13.02
CA LYS A 175 4.45 5.79 12.38
C LYS A 175 5.18 4.65 13.12
N PRO A 176 4.47 3.70 13.76
CA PRO A 176 5.11 2.62 14.51
C PRO A 176 5.93 1.69 13.59
N GLU A 177 5.54 1.57 12.33
CA GLU A 177 6.22 0.75 11.30
C GLU A 177 7.69 1.14 11.07
N THR A 178 8.04 2.41 11.26
CA THR A 178 9.42 2.90 11.06
C THR A 178 10.28 2.74 12.30
N ALA A 179 9.74 2.24 13.42
CA ALA A 179 10.46 2.18 14.69
C ALA A 179 11.68 1.23 14.65
N ALA A 180 11.67 0.19 13.81
CA ALA A 180 12.81 -0.69 13.63
C ALA A 180 13.95 0.02 12.88
N GLY A 181 13.69 0.54 11.67
CA GLY A 181 14.68 1.27 10.87
C GLY A 181 15.22 2.53 11.57
N ARG A 182 14.39 3.24 12.34
CA ARG A 182 14.85 4.37 13.18
C ARG A 182 15.82 3.95 14.28
N ARG A 183 15.78 2.71 14.78
CA ARG A 183 16.75 2.19 15.77
C ARG A 183 18.06 1.82 15.08
N ALA A 184 18.00 1.02 14.01
CA ALA A 184 19.18 0.65 13.22
C ALA A 184 19.95 1.88 12.71
N LEU A 185 19.22 2.90 12.22
CA LEU A 185 19.81 4.16 11.80
C LEU A 185 20.41 4.97 12.96
N ALA A 186 19.79 4.95 14.15
CA ALA A 186 20.32 5.65 15.32
C ALA A 186 21.64 5.03 15.83
N GLU A 187 21.85 3.73 15.60
CA GLU A 187 23.09 3.01 15.87
C GLU A 187 24.16 3.36 14.82
N LEU A 188 23.87 3.20 13.51
CA LEU A 188 24.86 3.38 12.43
C LEU A 188 25.19 4.85 12.08
N ARG A 189 24.34 5.85 12.41
CA ARG A 189 24.56 7.26 12.01
C ARG A 189 25.85 7.90 12.52
N GLY A 190 26.47 7.32 13.55
CA GLY A 190 27.75 7.78 14.10
C GLY A 190 28.96 7.25 13.33
N GLU A 191 28.80 6.14 12.60
CA GLU A 191 29.87 5.43 11.90
C GLU A 191 30.06 5.93 10.46
N ILE A 192 28.99 6.45 9.85
CA ILE A 192 29.04 6.99 8.48
C ILE A 192 29.54 8.44 8.49
N ILE A 193 30.64 8.65 7.75
CA ILE A 193 31.27 9.97 7.56
C ILE A 193 30.67 10.70 6.36
N ASP A 194 30.44 10.00 5.23
CA ASP A 194 29.97 10.63 3.99
C ASP A 194 28.48 10.99 4.05
N GLY A 195 28.13 12.20 3.62
CA GLY A 195 26.75 12.70 3.68
C GLY A 195 25.80 11.92 2.77
N GLY A 196 26.24 11.60 1.55
CA GLY A 196 25.45 10.82 0.59
C GLY A 196 25.13 9.41 1.08
N ASN A 197 26.12 8.73 1.69
CA ASN A 197 25.92 7.38 2.23
C ASN A 197 24.96 7.37 3.43
N LEU A 198 25.01 8.40 4.28
CA LEU A 198 24.11 8.53 5.43
C LEU A 198 22.64 8.71 5.00
N VAL A 199 22.38 9.51 3.95
CA VAL A 199 21.03 9.69 3.41
C VAL A 199 20.50 8.40 2.77
N ARG A 200 21.35 7.67 2.02
CA ARG A 200 20.96 6.38 1.40
C ARG A 200 20.68 5.28 2.43
N LEU A 201 21.39 5.24 3.55
CA LEU A 201 21.06 4.33 4.65
C LEU A 201 19.70 4.69 5.27
N ALA A 202 19.44 5.97 5.52
CA ALA A 202 18.18 6.43 6.08
C ALA A 202 16.98 6.11 5.17
N GLU A 203 17.13 6.26 3.86
CA GLU A 203 16.14 5.83 2.86
C GLU A 203 15.83 4.33 2.98
N ALA A 204 16.85 3.47 2.91
CA ALA A 204 16.67 2.02 2.95
C ALA A 204 15.98 1.53 4.25
N GLU A 205 16.43 2.01 5.41
CA GLU A 205 15.94 1.57 6.71
C GLU A 205 14.57 2.15 7.09
N ILE A 206 14.34 3.46 6.85
CA ILE A 206 13.09 4.13 7.27
C ILE A 206 11.98 4.01 6.23
N LEU A 207 12.29 4.13 4.93
CA LEU A 207 11.27 4.23 3.88
C LEU A 207 10.89 2.86 3.31
N GLY A 208 11.78 1.87 3.32
CA GLY A 208 11.49 0.49 2.87
C GLY A 208 10.11 -0.09 3.27
N PRO A 209 9.70 -0.08 4.56
CA PRO A 209 8.38 -0.58 4.96
C PRO A 209 7.21 0.30 4.49
N LEU A 210 7.44 1.60 4.26
CA LEU A 210 6.43 2.52 3.71
C LEU A 210 6.24 2.32 2.22
N ASP A 211 7.31 2.09 1.47
CA ASP A 211 7.29 1.88 0.02
C ASP A 211 6.63 0.53 -0.33
N ALA A 212 6.88 -0.51 0.46
CA ALA A 212 6.18 -1.78 0.35
C ALA A 212 4.64 -1.60 0.46
N ARG A 213 4.18 -0.74 1.39
CA ARG A 213 2.76 -0.42 1.55
C ARG A 213 2.23 0.47 0.43
N ALA A 214 3.02 1.44 -0.04
CA ALA A 214 2.66 2.28 -1.18
C ALA A 214 2.41 1.42 -2.43
N LYS A 215 3.28 0.44 -2.72
CA LYS A 215 3.10 -0.54 -3.81
C LYS A 215 1.77 -1.31 -3.70
N VAL A 216 1.39 -1.76 -2.50
CA VAL A 216 0.10 -2.44 -2.27
C VAL A 216 -1.08 -1.51 -2.54
N MET A 217 -1.05 -0.27 -2.03
CA MET A 217 -2.14 0.71 -2.24
C MET A 217 -2.28 1.11 -3.72
N ILE A 218 -1.16 1.28 -4.43
CA ILE A 218 -1.16 1.57 -5.88
C ILE A 218 -1.77 0.39 -6.65
N LEU A 219 -1.38 -0.84 -6.33
CA LEU A 219 -1.92 -2.04 -6.96
C LEU A 219 -3.42 -2.25 -6.67
N GLU A 220 -3.90 -1.89 -5.48
CA GLU A 220 -5.33 -1.90 -5.17
C GLU A 220 -6.10 -0.82 -5.94
N ALA A 221 -5.57 0.40 -6.00
CA ALA A 221 -6.16 1.50 -6.77
C ALA A 221 -6.22 1.16 -8.27
N ALA A 222 -5.13 0.62 -8.83
CA ALA A 222 -5.05 0.17 -10.22
C ALA A 222 -6.07 -0.94 -10.52
N LYS A 223 -6.29 -1.90 -9.61
CA LYS A 223 -7.35 -2.91 -9.73
C LYS A 223 -8.75 -2.29 -9.78
N ARG A 224 -9.03 -1.31 -8.90
CA ARG A 224 -10.33 -0.61 -8.88
C ARG A 224 -10.58 0.16 -10.18
N VAL A 225 -9.59 0.89 -10.68
CA VAL A 225 -9.68 1.61 -11.96
C VAL A 225 -9.83 0.64 -13.13
N SER A 226 -9.01 -0.41 -13.20
CA SER A 226 -9.08 -1.46 -14.23
C SER A 226 -10.46 -2.13 -14.26
N LEU A 227 -11.05 -2.43 -13.10
CA LEU A 227 -12.42 -2.95 -13.02
C LEU A 227 -13.45 -1.96 -13.56
N VAL A 228 -13.34 -0.67 -13.23
CA VAL A 228 -14.24 0.39 -13.75
C VAL A 228 -14.04 0.62 -15.25
N THR A 229 -12.84 0.41 -15.80
CA THR A 229 -12.59 0.49 -17.25
C THR A 229 -13.12 -0.75 -17.99
N ALA A 230 -12.91 -1.95 -17.45
CA ALA A 230 -13.37 -3.20 -18.04
C ALA A 230 -14.90 -3.39 -17.93
N VAL A 231 -15.50 -2.93 -16.83
CA VAL A 231 -16.96 -2.93 -16.57
C VAL A 231 -17.49 -1.49 -16.67
N SER A 232 -17.05 -0.76 -17.69
CA SER A 232 -17.39 0.64 -17.90
C SER A 232 -18.88 0.80 -18.27
N PRO A 233 -19.66 1.57 -17.49
CA PRO A 233 -21.02 1.94 -17.89
C PRO A 233 -21.05 2.71 -19.22
N ARG A 234 -19.94 3.37 -19.59
CA ARG A 234 -19.85 4.09 -20.87
C ARG A 234 -19.91 3.15 -22.07
N ALA A 235 -19.38 1.93 -21.98
CA ALA A 235 -19.53 0.93 -23.05
C ALA A 235 -21.01 0.48 -23.19
N LEU A 236 -21.72 0.36 -22.07
CA LEU A 236 -23.17 0.13 -22.06
C LEU A 236 -23.96 1.31 -22.64
N VAL A 237 -23.55 2.54 -22.33
CA VAL A 237 -24.19 3.78 -22.85
C VAL A 237 -23.93 3.98 -24.34
N ASP A 238 -22.72 3.69 -24.84
CA ASP A 238 -22.42 3.72 -26.29
C ASP A 238 -23.27 2.69 -27.06
N VAL A 239 -23.54 1.50 -26.49
CA VAL A 239 -24.40 0.48 -27.12
C VAL A 239 -25.90 0.82 -27.03
N ALA A 240 -26.35 1.46 -25.95
CA ALA A 240 -27.76 1.80 -25.74
C ALA A 240 -28.24 3.04 -26.53
N TYR A 241 -27.34 3.72 -27.24
CA TYR A 241 -27.62 4.93 -28.03
C TYR A 241 -27.51 4.69 -29.56
N VAL A 242 -27.54 3.42 -29.99
CA VAL A 242 -27.51 2.97 -31.40
C VAL A 242 -28.89 2.50 -31.86
#